data_AF-A0A2Z3I8D1-F1
#
_entry.id   AF-A0A2Z3I8D1-F1
#
_cell.length_a   1.000
_cell.length_b   1.000
_cell.length_c   1.000
_cell.angle_alpha   90.00
_cell.angle_beta   90.00
_cell.angle_gamma   90.00
#
_symmetry.space_group_name_H-M   'P 1'
#
loop_
_entity.id
_entity.type
_entity.pdbx_description
1 polymer ?
#
loop_
_entity_poly.entity_id
_entity_poly.type
_entity_poly.pdbx_seq_one_letter_code
_entity_poly.pdbx_strand_id
1 'polypeptide(L)'
;MSHSFYDWVKVSQVFHGVEIPQLGDIVIETWNTKTGEQVSTRQPFYHYQGSYSSQIVIQIRGNEVIFDGNISRLDRTDNLYGFTSLDEAMIAINRVMAEHGLPPFTKSTRSTLAQSSDGLQCFIADGARFQRLDVTTNIAVGKGNINAYLKMLATQKVGHYLPHLWDDEKSVTWQSRIKGATRLIFHKAYDKAHDLLLHTLPKIKRSCGEDSKEHQYVLDLIKFCEEQGIVRLEQELKNEFLKRHGLNYWGLVEEADIMRIHQNF
;
A
#
# COMPACT_ATOMS: atom_id res chain seq x y z
N MET A 1 -21.17 12.07 1.23
CA MET A 1 -20.55 10.97 2.00
C MET A 1 -19.10 10.89 1.54
N SER A 2 -18.15 10.84 2.47
CA SER A 2 -16.75 10.60 2.13
C SER A 2 -16.59 9.13 1.75
N HIS A 3 -16.05 8.85 0.56
CA HIS A 3 -15.81 7.49 0.09
C HIS A 3 -14.36 7.07 0.40
N SER A 4 -14.22 5.91 1.02
CA SER A 4 -12.92 5.28 1.27
C SER A 4 -12.42 4.57 0.01
N PHE A 5 -11.11 4.47 -0.15
CA PHE A 5 -10.46 3.77 -1.27
C PHE A 5 -9.12 3.15 -0.86
N TYR A 6 -8.60 2.28 -1.71
CA TYR A 6 -7.30 1.64 -1.56
C TYR A 6 -6.26 2.31 -2.45
N ASP A 7 -5.13 2.69 -1.83
CA ASP A 7 -4.00 3.31 -2.52
C ASP A 7 -2.82 2.37 -2.69
N TRP A 8 -2.39 1.74 -1.60
CA TRP A 8 -1.25 0.85 -1.57
C TRP A 8 -1.68 -0.58 -1.28
N VAL A 9 -1.14 -1.51 -2.06
CA VAL A 9 -1.32 -2.94 -1.83
C VAL A 9 0.05 -3.60 -1.84
N LYS A 10 0.32 -4.39 -0.81
CA LYS A 10 1.39 -5.38 -0.83
C LYS A 10 0.76 -6.75 -0.75
N VAL A 11 1.00 -7.60 -1.73
CA VAL A 11 0.38 -8.92 -1.86
C VAL A 11 1.41 -9.94 -2.30
N SER A 12 1.30 -11.18 -1.82
CA SER A 12 2.13 -12.29 -2.28
C SER A 12 1.35 -13.56 -2.53
N GLN A 13 1.86 -14.42 -3.39
CA GLN A 13 1.33 -15.75 -3.63
C GLN A 13 2.45 -16.73 -3.95
N VAL A 14 2.33 -17.93 -3.39
CA VAL A 14 3.18 -19.07 -3.71
C VAL A 14 2.49 -19.85 -4.82
N PHE A 15 3.18 -20.01 -5.95
CA PHE A 15 2.67 -20.74 -7.11
C PHE A 15 3.18 -22.18 -7.09
N HIS A 16 2.32 -23.13 -7.46
CA HIS A 16 2.65 -24.55 -7.50
C HIS A 16 2.39 -25.10 -8.90
N GLY A 17 3.35 -25.85 -9.46
CA GLY A 17 3.22 -26.44 -10.80
C GLY A 17 3.25 -25.42 -11.95
N VAL A 18 3.64 -24.18 -11.67
CA VAL A 18 3.77 -23.10 -12.66
C VAL A 18 5.20 -22.57 -12.60
N GLU A 19 5.83 -22.46 -13.76
CA GLU A 19 7.13 -21.82 -13.88
C GLU A 19 6.96 -20.29 -13.79
N ILE A 20 7.74 -19.66 -12.91
CA ILE A 20 7.73 -18.21 -12.76
C ILE A 20 8.86 -17.64 -13.62
N PRO A 21 8.57 -16.72 -14.55
CA PRO A 21 9.60 -16.13 -15.39
C PRO A 21 10.59 -15.32 -14.56
N GLN A 22 11.81 -15.25 -15.06
CA GLN A 22 12.83 -14.37 -14.52
C GLN A 22 12.61 -12.94 -15.04
N LEU A 23 12.67 -11.94 -14.14
CA LEU A 23 12.42 -10.53 -14.50
C LEU A 23 13.71 -9.72 -14.70
N GLY A 24 14.85 -10.20 -14.20
CA GLY A 24 16.14 -9.53 -14.39
C GLY A 24 17.28 -10.53 -14.40
N ASP A 25 18.48 -10.08 -14.78
CA ASP A 25 19.59 -10.98 -15.13
C ASP A 25 20.34 -11.60 -13.94
N ILE A 26 19.91 -11.28 -12.70
CA ILE A 26 20.59 -11.71 -11.47
C ILE A 26 19.70 -12.67 -10.68
N VAL A 27 20.26 -13.83 -10.36
CA VAL A 27 19.70 -14.78 -9.39
C VAL A 27 20.66 -14.90 -8.21
N ILE A 28 20.12 -14.88 -6.99
CA ILE A 28 20.85 -15.05 -5.75
C ILE A 28 20.41 -16.39 -5.14
N GLU A 29 21.35 -17.32 -5.07
CA GLU A 29 21.15 -18.61 -4.42
C GLU A 29 21.88 -18.67 -3.08
N THR A 30 21.27 -19.32 -2.11
CA THR A 30 21.88 -19.57 -0.80
C THR A 30 22.04 -21.07 -0.64
N TRP A 31 23.26 -21.50 -0.32
CA TRP A 31 23.62 -22.90 -0.17
C TRP A 31 24.08 -23.17 1.26
N ASN A 32 23.63 -24.29 1.82
CA ASN A 32 24.14 -24.78 3.10
C ASN A 32 25.50 -25.44 2.86
N THR A 33 26.57 -24.81 3.33
CA THR A 33 27.95 -25.29 3.10
C THR A 33 28.26 -26.62 3.78
N LYS A 34 27.48 -27.03 4.79
CA LYS A 34 27.66 -28.31 5.48
C LYS A 34 26.96 -29.46 4.78
N THR A 35 25.74 -29.23 4.25
CA THR A 35 24.93 -30.29 3.63
C THR A 35 25.05 -30.31 2.11
N GLY A 36 25.49 -29.22 1.48
CA GLY A 36 25.49 -29.04 0.03
C GLY A 36 24.11 -28.77 -0.55
N GLU A 37 23.08 -28.59 0.29
CA GLU A 37 21.71 -28.35 -0.17
C GLU A 37 21.45 -26.87 -0.46
N GLN A 38 20.69 -26.61 -1.51
CA GLN A 38 20.18 -25.28 -1.81
C GLN A 38 19.08 -24.90 -0.82
N VAL A 39 19.29 -23.81 -0.08
CA VAL A 39 18.39 -23.31 0.96
C VAL A 39 17.34 -22.36 0.39
N SER A 40 17.74 -21.51 -0.56
CA SER A 40 16.80 -20.58 -1.20
C SER A 40 17.33 -20.07 -2.54
N THR A 41 16.40 -19.63 -3.39
CA THR A 41 16.68 -18.86 -4.60
C THR A 41 15.81 -17.61 -4.60
N ARG A 42 16.36 -16.48 -5.03
CA ARG A 42 15.61 -15.22 -5.16
C ARG A 42 16.22 -14.35 -6.24
N GLN A 43 15.42 -13.42 -6.74
CA GLN A 43 15.91 -12.31 -7.56
C GLN A 43 16.03 -11.04 -6.70
N PRO A 44 16.89 -10.07 -7.08
CA PRO A 44 16.83 -8.72 -6.55
C PRO A 44 15.43 -8.12 -6.73
N PHE A 45 15.16 -7.01 -6.03
CA PHE A 45 13.93 -6.26 -6.26
C PHE A 45 13.87 -5.77 -7.71
N TYR A 46 12.80 -6.14 -8.41
CA TYR A 46 12.50 -5.60 -9.72
C TYR A 46 11.69 -4.31 -9.55
N HIS A 47 12.30 -3.19 -9.93
CA HIS A 47 11.68 -1.87 -9.83
C HIS A 47 11.04 -1.51 -11.17
N TYR A 48 9.72 -1.61 -11.25
CA TYR A 48 8.99 -1.14 -12.42
C TYR A 48 8.71 0.36 -12.29
N GLN A 49 9.22 1.14 -13.24
CA GLN A 49 8.93 2.57 -13.35
C GLN A 49 7.76 2.75 -14.31
N GLY A 50 6.63 3.20 -13.77
CA GLY A 50 5.53 3.68 -14.60
C GLY A 50 5.74 5.14 -15.01
N SER A 51 4.73 5.67 -15.67
CA SER A 51 4.63 7.07 -16.06
C SER A 51 4.60 7.98 -14.83
N TYR A 52 4.94 9.25 -15.02
CA TYR A 52 4.81 10.29 -13.99
C TYR A 52 5.59 10.00 -12.69
N SER A 53 6.75 9.34 -12.80
CA SER A 53 7.60 8.91 -11.68
C SER A 53 6.90 8.03 -10.65
N SER A 54 5.90 7.26 -11.08
CA SER A 54 5.32 6.19 -10.27
C SER A 54 6.21 4.96 -10.31
N GLN A 55 6.25 4.22 -9.21
CA GLN A 55 7.08 3.03 -9.12
C GLN A 55 6.39 1.99 -8.25
N ILE A 56 6.49 0.73 -8.68
CA ILE A 56 6.14 -0.44 -7.86
C ILE A 56 7.33 -1.37 -7.78
N VAL A 57 7.27 -2.32 -6.85
CA VAL A 57 8.31 -3.33 -6.66
C VAL A 57 7.69 -4.71 -6.85
N ILE A 58 8.32 -5.53 -7.68
CA ILE A 58 8.04 -6.95 -7.79
C ILE A 58 9.24 -7.71 -7.22
N GLN A 59 8.97 -8.74 -6.43
CA GLN A 59 10.00 -9.62 -5.90
C GLN A 59 9.63 -11.08 -6.14
N ILE A 60 10.60 -11.85 -6.65
CA ILE A 60 10.46 -13.29 -6.85
C ILE A 60 11.41 -14.01 -5.90
N ARG A 61 10.87 -14.97 -5.13
CA ARG A 61 11.60 -15.79 -4.14
C ARG A 61 11.21 -17.25 -4.36
N GLY A 62 12.02 -18.01 -5.10
CA GLY A 62 11.65 -19.35 -5.52
C GLY A 62 10.35 -19.31 -6.31
N ASN A 63 9.32 -19.94 -5.76
CA ASN A 63 7.98 -19.97 -6.32
C ASN A 63 7.01 -18.94 -5.70
N GLU A 64 7.48 -18.01 -4.87
CA GLU A 64 6.67 -16.90 -4.36
C GLU A 64 6.89 -15.63 -5.21
N VAL A 65 5.80 -15.01 -5.64
CA VAL A 65 5.81 -13.64 -6.19
C VAL A 65 5.21 -12.68 -5.18
N ILE A 66 5.84 -11.53 -5.01
CA ILE A 66 5.40 -10.42 -4.15
C ILE A 66 5.27 -9.17 -5.02
N PHE A 67 4.12 -8.52 -4.96
CA PHE A 67 3.91 -7.17 -5.46
C PHE A 67 3.85 -6.20 -4.28
N ASP A 68 4.47 -5.02 -4.41
CA ASP A 68 4.48 -3.97 -3.39
C ASP A 68 4.46 -2.60 -4.05
N GLY A 69 3.36 -1.85 -3.90
CA GLY A 69 3.29 -0.53 -4.50
C GLY A 69 1.98 0.22 -4.32
N ASN A 70 2.03 1.52 -4.61
CA ASN A 70 0.86 2.36 -4.77
C ASN A 70 0.25 2.11 -6.15
N ILE A 71 -0.67 1.15 -6.23
CA ILE A 71 -1.34 0.80 -7.48
C ILE A 71 -2.28 1.92 -7.96
N SER A 72 -2.83 2.74 -7.05
CA SER A 72 -3.69 3.86 -7.46
C SER A 72 -2.94 4.99 -8.15
N ARG A 73 -1.62 5.09 -7.96
CA ARG A 73 -0.75 6.12 -8.56
C ARG A 73 0.01 5.65 -9.80
N LEU A 74 0.06 4.34 -10.04
CA LEU A 74 0.78 3.78 -11.17
C LEU A 74 0.20 4.32 -12.49
N ASP A 75 1.06 4.86 -13.34
CA ASP A 75 0.71 5.46 -14.64
C ASP A 75 -0.33 6.60 -14.60
N ARG A 76 -0.50 7.24 -13.43
CA ARG A 76 -1.41 8.40 -13.26
C ARG A 76 -0.66 9.64 -12.82
N THR A 77 -1.17 10.83 -13.09
CA THR A 77 -0.54 12.10 -12.68
C THR A 77 -0.66 12.34 -11.17
N ASP A 78 -1.75 11.88 -10.56
CA ASP A 78 -2.08 12.04 -9.14
C ASP A 78 -2.65 10.77 -8.51
N ASN A 79 -2.89 10.82 -7.20
CA ASN A 79 -3.59 9.81 -6.43
C ASN A 79 -4.64 10.42 -5.49
N LEU A 80 -5.37 11.44 -5.94
CA LEU A 80 -6.46 12.03 -5.14
C LEU A 80 -7.50 10.96 -4.80
N TYR A 81 -7.75 10.03 -5.73
CA TYR A 81 -8.62 8.87 -5.54
C TYR A 81 -7.96 7.58 -6.03
N GLY A 82 -8.33 6.47 -5.39
CA GLY A 82 -7.87 5.12 -5.73
C GLY A 82 -9.00 4.14 -5.97
N PHE A 83 -8.74 2.87 -5.73
CA PHE A 83 -9.69 1.79 -6.02
C PHE A 83 -10.73 1.65 -4.92
N THR A 84 -12.00 1.46 -5.30
CA THR A 84 -13.10 1.40 -4.31
C THR A 84 -13.35 0.00 -3.78
N SER A 85 -12.73 -1.01 -4.40
CA SER A 85 -12.69 -2.38 -3.89
C SER A 85 -11.32 -3.02 -4.05
N LEU A 86 -11.03 -4.02 -3.21
CA LEU A 86 -9.86 -4.88 -3.35
C LEU A 86 -9.85 -5.63 -4.68
N ASP A 87 -11.02 -6.03 -5.20
CA ASP A 87 -11.11 -6.72 -6.48
C ASP A 87 -10.65 -5.83 -7.64
N GLU A 88 -11.05 -4.55 -7.66
CA GLU A 88 -10.57 -3.58 -8.67
C GLU A 88 -9.06 -3.38 -8.58
N ALA A 89 -8.53 -3.21 -7.37
CA ALA A 89 -7.08 -3.09 -7.14
C ALA A 89 -6.33 -4.35 -7.61
N MET A 90 -6.84 -5.54 -7.29
CA MET A 90 -6.21 -6.81 -7.69
C MET A 90 -6.30 -7.05 -9.21
N ILE A 91 -7.37 -6.61 -9.88
CA ILE A 91 -7.45 -6.61 -11.34
C ILE A 91 -6.36 -5.72 -11.93
N ALA A 92 -6.15 -4.52 -11.39
CA ALA A 92 -5.09 -3.61 -11.85
C ALA A 92 -3.70 -4.22 -11.62
N ILE A 93 -3.44 -4.81 -10.45
CA ILE A 93 -2.18 -5.52 -10.17
C ILE A 93 -1.98 -6.67 -11.15
N ASN A 94 -3.00 -7.49 -11.40
CA ASN A 94 -2.89 -8.62 -12.31
C ASN A 94 -2.63 -8.20 -13.77
N ARG A 95 -3.06 -7.00 -14.19
CA ARG A 95 -2.66 -6.44 -15.50
C ARG A 95 -1.16 -6.17 -15.55
N VAL A 96 -0.60 -5.53 -14.52
CA VAL A 96 0.84 -5.29 -14.40
C VAL A 96 1.61 -6.63 -14.39
N MET A 97 1.11 -7.63 -13.67
CA MET A 97 1.72 -8.96 -13.65
C MET A 97 1.75 -9.59 -15.05
N ALA A 98 0.65 -9.50 -15.79
CA ALA A 98 0.54 -10.04 -17.15
C ALA A 98 1.49 -9.35 -18.15
N GLU A 99 1.68 -8.03 -18.02
CA GLU A 99 2.65 -7.28 -18.85
C GLU A 99 4.09 -7.78 -18.68
N HIS A 100 4.41 -8.36 -17.53
CA HIS A 100 5.71 -8.95 -17.22
C HIS A 100 5.75 -10.47 -17.42
N GLY A 101 4.71 -11.06 -18.02
CA GLY A 101 4.59 -12.50 -18.24
C GLY A 101 4.39 -13.32 -16.96
N LEU A 102 4.12 -12.68 -15.82
CA LEU A 102 3.95 -13.36 -14.54
C LEU A 102 2.56 -13.97 -14.41
N PRO A 103 2.42 -15.10 -13.67
CA PRO A 103 1.11 -15.67 -13.39
C PRO A 103 0.27 -14.69 -12.56
N PRO A 104 -1.06 -14.61 -12.79
CA PRO A 104 -1.92 -13.72 -12.04
C PRO A 104 -2.06 -14.22 -10.60
N PHE A 105 -2.18 -13.29 -9.66
CA PHE A 105 -2.69 -13.60 -8.34
C PHE A 105 -4.13 -14.14 -8.44
N THR A 106 -4.48 -15.09 -7.57
CA THR A 106 -5.81 -15.71 -7.52
C THR A 106 -6.46 -15.53 -6.16
N LYS A 107 -7.80 -15.53 -6.14
CA LYS A 107 -8.55 -15.58 -4.88
C LYS A 107 -8.24 -16.88 -4.15
N SER A 108 -7.99 -16.77 -2.85
CA SER A 108 -7.97 -17.88 -1.93
C SER A 108 -9.38 -18.44 -1.80
N THR A 109 -9.53 -19.75 -1.94
CA THR A 109 -10.82 -20.45 -1.77
C THR A 109 -10.83 -21.31 -0.52
N ARG A 110 -9.66 -21.68 -0.02
CA ARG A 110 -9.49 -22.52 1.17
C ARG A 110 -8.30 -22.03 1.98
N SER A 111 -8.41 -22.14 3.29
CA SER A 111 -7.28 -22.03 4.20
C SER A 111 -7.20 -23.28 5.07
N THR A 112 -6.00 -23.79 5.27
CA THR A 112 -5.73 -24.96 6.11
C THR A 112 -4.70 -24.60 7.16
N LEU A 113 -4.90 -25.15 8.36
CA LEU A 113 -3.88 -25.08 9.40
C LEU A 113 -2.77 -26.07 9.05
N ALA A 114 -1.58 -25.56 8.79
CA ALA A 114 -0.38 -26.32 8.60
C ALA A 114 0.50 -26.23 9.85
N GLN A 115 1.33 -27.25 10.06
CA GLN A 115 2.33 -27.27 11.11
C GLN A 115 3.69 -27.52 10.47
N SER A 116 4.66 -26.65 10.77
CA SER A 116 6.05 -26.87 10.37
C SER A 116 6.71 -27.92 11.26
N SER A 117 7.86 -28.43 10.81
CA SER A 117 8.63 -29.47 11.51
C SER A 117 9.10 -29.07 12.91
N ASP A 118 9.20 -27.77 13.20
CA ASP A 118 9.50 -27.18 14.51
C ASP A 118 8.27 -27.04 15.42
N GLY A 119 7.11 -27.53 14.97
CA GLY A 119 5.86 -27.52 15.73
C GLY A 119 5.05 -26.22 15.62
N LEU A 120 5.56 -25.20 14.92
CA LEU A 120 4.83 -23.94 14.73
C LEU A 120 3.65 -24.14 13.78
N GLN A 121 2.50 -23.62 14.16
CA GLN A 121 1.30 -23.66 13.34
C GLN A 121 1.15 -22.37 12.53
N CYS A 122 0.78 -22.49 11.27
CA CYS A 122 0.41 -21.36 10.43
C CYS A 122 -0.74 -21.72 9.49
N PHE A 123 -1.58 -20.75 9.17
CA PHE A 123 -2.56 -20.92 8.10
C PHE A 123 -1.85 -20.78 6.75
N ILE A 124 -2.19 -21.68 5.83
CA ILE A 124 -1.77 -21.64 4.43
C ILE A 124 -3.04 -21.60 3.59
N ALA A 125 -3.03 -20.80 2.52
CA ALA A 125 -4.14 -20.72 1.57
C ALA A 125 -3.62 -20.99 0.16
N ASP A 126 -4.55 -21.30 -0.74
CA ASP A 126 -4.32 -21.64 -2.15
C ASP A 126 -4.23 -20.41 -3.07
N GLY A 127 -4.33 -19.19 -2.54
CA GLY A 127 -4.32 -17.96 -3.31
C GLY A 127 -3.52 -16.83 -2.68
N ALA A 128 -3.82 -15.62 -3.13
CA ALA A 128 -3.07 -14.42 -2.79
C ALA A 128 -3.28 -13.98 -1.35
N ARG A 129 -2.18 -13.49 -0.75
CA ARG A 129 -2.11 -13.05 0.63
C ARG A 129 -1.65 -11.61 0.73
N PHE A 130 -2.50 -10.74 1.27
CA PHE A 130 -2.15 -9.36 1.59
C PHE A 130 -1.13 -9.30 2.75
N GLN A 131 -0.12 -8.47 2.56
CA GLN A 131 0.91 -8.14 3.54
C GLN A 131 0.83 -6.66 3.98
N ARG A 132 0.15 -5.80 3.21
CA ARG A 132 -0.17 -4.42 3.55
C ARG A 132 -1.35 -3.95 2.72
N LEU A 133 -2.26 -3.22 3.35
CA LEU A 133 -3.34 -2.49 2.69
C LEU A 133 -3.36 -1.07 3.25
N ASP A 134 -3.31 -0.07 2.39
CA ASP A 134 -3.52 1.32 2.81
C ASP A 134 -4.93 1.75 2.39
N VAL A 135 -5.75 2.06 3.40
CA VAL A 135 -7.11 2.54 3.23
C VAL A 135 -7.13 4.04 3.48
N THR A 136 -7.73 4.77 2.56
CA THR A 136 -7.68 6.22 2.51
C THR A 136 -9.09 6.81 2.43
N THR A 137 -9.32 7.90 3.15
CA THR A 137 -10.51 8.75 2.99
C THR A 137 -10.09 10.21 2.86
N ASN A 138 -10.68 10.94 1.89
CA ASN A 138 -10.54 12.40 1.82
C ASN A 138 -11.73 13.07 2.51
N ILE A 139 -11.48 14.07 3.34
CA ILE A 139 -12.48 14.90 3.99
C ILE A 139 -12.30 16.35 3.51
N ALA A 140 -13.38 17.00 3.12
CA ALA A 140 -13.41 18.43 2.83
C ALA A 140 -13.79 19.20 4.10
N VAL A 141 -12.85 19.97 4.64
CA VAL A 141 -13.09 20.79 5.85
C VAL A 141 -13.38 22.26 5.52
N GLY A 142 -13.36 22.62 4.24
CA GLY A 142 -13.55 23.97 3.74
C GLY A 142 -12.25 24.78 3.71
N LYS A 143 -12.18 25.72 2.77
CA LYS A 143 -11.02 26.60 2.57
C LYS A 143 -10.59 27.28 3.87
N GLY A 144 -9.30 27.21 4.18
CA GLY A 144 -8.70 27.85 5.35
C GLY A 144 -8.85 27.10 6.68
N ASN A 145 -9.62 26.00 6.72
CA ASN A 145 -9.87 25.26 7.97
C ASN A 145 -8.91 24.08 8.22
N ILE A 146 -8.06 23.73 7.24
CA ILE A 146 -7.16 22.55 7.32
C ILE A 146 -6.31 22.56 8.60
N ASN A 147 -5.58 23.65 8.86
CA ASN A 147 -4.68 23.71 10.02
C ASN A 147 -5.45 23.63 11.35
N ALA A 148 -6.60 24.28 11.45
CA ALA A 148 -7.45 24.20 12.64
C ALA A 148 -7.96 22.77 12.86
N TYR A 149 -8.38 22.09 11.79
CA TYR A 149 -8.81 20.71 11.83
C TYR A 149 -7.67 19.76 12.24
N LEU A 150 -6.48 19.88 11.64
CA LEU A 150 -5.32 19.07 12.02
C LEU A 150 -4.89 19.30 13.47
N LYS A 151 -4.88 20.56 13.95
CA LYS A 151 -4.60 20.87 15.36
C LYS A 151 -5.62 20.24 16.30
N MET A 152 -6.90 20.24 15.93
CA MET A 152 -7.95 19.56 16.68
C MET A 152 -7.73 18.05 16.69
N LEU A 153 -7.43 17.41 15.55
CA LEU A 153 -7.08 15.99 15.50
C LEU A 153 -5.86 15.66 16.36
N ALA A 154 -4.88 16.55 16.42
CA ALA A 154 -3.68 16.37 17.25
C ALA A 154 -3.95 16.39 18.77
N THR A 155 -5.18 16.69 19.19
CA THR A 155 -5.61 16.55 20.60
C THR A 155 -6.26 15.20 20.90
N GLN A 156 -6.60 14.42 19.86
CA GLN A 156 -7.37 13.19 19.98
C GLN A 156 -6.46 11.96 19.87
N LYS A 157 -6.75 10.92 20.66
CA LYS A 157 -6.08 9.62 20.55
C LYS A 157 -6.86 8.72 19.61
N VAL A 158 -6.15 7.82 18.94
CA VAL A 158 -6.74 6.71 18.19
C VAL A 158 -6.41 5.43 18.94
N GLY A 159 -7.37 4.88 19.68
CA GLY A 159 -7.13 3.78 20.62
C GLY A 159 -6.01 4.11 21.61
N HIS A 160 -4.92 3.34 21.56
CA HIS A 160 -3.73 3.55 22.41
C HIS A 160 -2.64 4.42 21.76
N TYR A 161 -2.83 4.84 20.50
CA TYR A 161 -1.87 5.65 19.78
C TYR A 161 -2.03 7.14 20.12
N LEU A 162 -0.91 7.80 20.37
CA LEU A 162 -0.88 9.22 20.69
C LEU A 162 -0.65 10.07 19.45
N PRO A 163 -1.35 11.21 19.34
CA PRO A 163 -1.14 12.12 18.24
C PRO A 163 0.23 12.78 18.32
N HIS A 164 0.81 13.02 17.15
CA HIS A 164 2.00 13.84 16.93
C HIS A 164 1.74 14.72 15.72
N LEU A 165 1.57 16.02 15.97
CA LEU A 165 1.55 17.07 14.95
C LEU A 165 3.00 17.38 14.57
N TRP A 166 3.30 17.34 13.28
CA TRP A 166 4.63 17.65 12.75
C TRP A 166 4.88 19.16 12.74
N ASP A 167 6.15 19.56 12.70
CA ASP A 167 6.59 20.96 12.84
C ASP A 167 6.03 21.89 11.76
N ASP A 168 5.73 21.36 10.57
CA ASP A 168 5.09 22.10 9.47
C ASP A 168 3.59 22.39 9.71
N GLU A 169 3.02 21.78 10.76
CA GLU A 169 1.59 21.77 11.08
C GLU A 169 0.69 21.23 9.94
N LYS A 170 1.25 20.51 8.97
CA LYS A 170 0.55 19.99 7.79
C LYS A 170 0.23 18.50 7.86
N SER A 171 0.76 17.81 8.88
CA SER A 171 0.48 16.39 9.10
C SER A 171 0.33 16.07 10.59
N VAL A 172 -0.58 15.15 10.89
CA VAL A 172 -0.68 14.47 12.19
C VAL A 172 -0.48 12.98 11.96
N THR A 173 0.30 12.36 12.84
CA THR A 173 0.45 10.89 12.86
C THR A 173 0.11 10.37 14.24
N TRP A 174 -0.39 9.15 14.33
CA TRP A 174 -0.64 8.50 15.62
C TRP A 174 0.37 7.41 15.87
N GLN A 175 1.16 7.60 16.92
CA GLN A 175 2.32 6.76 17.23
C GLN A 175 2.14 6.08 18.58
N SER A 176 2.70 4.87 18.70
CA SER A 176 2.72 4.19 19.99
C SER A 176 3.89 4.69 20.82
N ARG A 177 3.69 4.79 22.14
CA ARG A 177 4.78 5.05 23.10
C ARG A 177 5.81 3.91 23.12
N ILE A 178 5.39 2.71 22.70
CA ILE A 178 6.27 1.55 22.63
C ILE A 178 6.94 1.55 21.26
N LYS A 179 8.27 1.62 21.26
CA LYS A 179 9.08 1.57 20.04
C LYS A 179 8.72 0.31 19.23
N GLY A 180 8.33 0.50 17.97
CA GLY A 180 7.94 -0.59 17.06
C GLY A 180 6.48 -1.04 17.15
N ALA A 181 5.64 -0.47 18.02
CA ALA A 181 4.23 -0.87 18.12
C ALA A 181 3.31 -0.24 17.05
N THR A 182 3.83 0.61 16.15
CA THR A 182 3.19 0.98 14.86
C THR A 182 3.40 -0.09 13.78
N ARG A 183 3.86 -1.28 14.17
CA ARG A 183 4.00 -2.47 13.31
C ARG A 183 2.67 -3.08 12.90
N LEU A 184 1.59 -2.82 13.64
CA LEU A 184 0.25 -3.33 13.34
C LEU A 184 -0.50 -2.39 12.40
N ILE A 185 -0.73 -1.15 12.85
CA ILE A 185 -1.42 -0.11 12.10
C ILE A 185 -0.64 1.20 12.20
N PHE A 186 -0.62 1.97 11.13
CA PHE A 186 -0.17 3.35 11.13
C PHE A 186 -1.30 4.27 10.66
N HIS A 187 -1.53 5.37 11.37
CA HIS A 187 -2.56 6.35 11.02
C HIS A 187 -1.89 7.69 10.71
N LYS A 188 -2.34 8.35 9.65
CA LYS A 188 -1.86 9.65 9.22
C LYS A 188 -3.03 10.50 8.76
N ALA A 189 -3.03 11.77 9.15
CA ALA A 189 -3.92 12.79 8.62
C ALA A 189 -3.06 13.93 8.07
N TYR A 190 -3.32 14.44 6.87
CA TYR A 190 -2.49 15.51 6.31
C TYR A 190 -3.21 16.40 5.30
N ASP A 191 -2.67 17.60 5.13
CA ASP A 191 -3.05 18.57 4.09
C ASP A 191 -2.67 18.03 2.71
N LYS A 192 -3.67 17.62 1.92
CA LYS A 192 -3.39 16.97 0.64
C LYS A 192 -2.86 17.94 -0.42
N ALA A 193 -3.26 19.22 -0.36
CA ALA A 193 -2.70 20.24 -1.26
C ALA A 193 -1.21 20.43 -1.02
N HIS A 194 -0.82 20.51 0.26
CA HIS A 194 0.57 20.64 0.67
C HIS A 194 1.41 19.43 0.25
N ASP A 195 0.90 18.21 0.44
CA ASP A 195 1.56 16.97 0.00
C ASP A 195 1.79 16.93 -1.52
N LEU A 196 0.78 17.29 -2.31
CA LEU A 196 0.90 17.39 -3.77
C LEU A 196 1.96 18.42 -4.18
N LEU A 197 1.98 19.59 -3.53
CA LEU A 197 2.96 20.65 -3.78
C LEU A 197 4.40 20.21 -3.49
N LEU A 198 4.62 19.51 -2.37
CA LEU A 198 5.96 19.08 -1.94
C LEU A 198 6.48 17.87 -2.72
N HIS A 199 5.61 16.93 -3.09
CA HIS A 199 6.04 15.61 -3.56
C HIS A 199 5.64 15.32 -5.00
N THR A 200 4.43 15.68 -5.42
CA THR A 200 3.92 15.33 -6.75
C THR A 200 4.34 16.36 -7.78
N LEU A 201 4.11 17.65 -7.53
CA LEU A 201 4.42 18.73 -8.48
C LEU A 201 5.90 18.72 -8.93
N PRO A 202 6.91 18.59 -8.03
CA PRO A 202 8.31 18.57 -8.46
C PRO A 202 8.66 17.33 -9.27
N LYS A 203 8.01 16.18 -9.01
CA LYS A 203 8.21 14.96 -9.81
C LYS A 203 7.66 15.14 -11.22
N ILE A 204 6.43 15.65 -11.35
CA ILE A 204 5.81 15.93 -12.65
C ILE A 204 6.61 16.98 -13.42
N LYS A 205 7.04 18.06 -12.76
CA LYS A 205 7.90 19.08 -13.37
C LYS A 205 9.18 18.47 -13.95
N ARG A 206 9.83 17.55 -13.23
CA ARG A 206 11.03 16.84 -13.71
C ARG A 206 10.75 15.85 -14.84
N SER A 207 9.64 15.12 -14.78
CA SER A 207 9.34 14.06 -15.76
C SER A 207 8.69 14.58 -17.05
N CYS A 208 7.85 15.61 -16.95
CA CYS A 208 6.99 16.09 -18.04
C CYS A 208 7.32 17.52 -18.47
N GLY A 209 8.01 18.30 -17.64
CA GLY A 209 8.30 19.72 -17.88
C GLY A 209 7.26 20.66 -17.26
N GLU A 210 7.65 21.90 -17.02
CA GLU A 210 6.84 22.93 -16.34
C GLU A 210 5.66 23.44 -17.20
N ASP A 211 5.84 23.50 -18.53
CA ASP A 211 4.81 23.94 -19.47
C ASP A 211 3.89 22.79 -19.94
N SER A 212 4.01 21.60 -19.33
CA SER A 212 3.21 20.43 -19.70
C SER A 212 1.77 20.52 -19.20
N LYS A 213 0.86 19.83 -19.91
CA LYS A 213 -0.55 19.73 -19.50
C LYS A 213 -0.68 19.03 -18.15
N GLU A 214 0.20 18.09 -17.85
CA GLU A 214 0.23 17.34 -16.60
C GLU A 214 0.70 18.20 -15.43
N HIS A 215 1.69 19.06 -15.65
CA HIS A 215 2.10 20.03 -14.65
C HIS A 215 0.97 21.02 -14.34
N GLN A 216 0.30 21.55 -15.37
CA GLN A 216 -0.87 22.42 -15.19
C GLN A 216 -2.01 21.69 -14.48
N TYR A 217 -2.30 20.44 -14.84
CA TYR A 217 -3.31 19.62 -14.16
C TYR A 217 -3.03 19.48 -12.66
N VAL A 218 -1.78 19.22 -12.26
CA VAL A 218 -1.43 19.12 -10.84
C VAL A 218 -1.58 20.46 -10.11
N LEU A 219 -1.26 21.58 -10.76
CA LEU A 219 -1.53 22.92 -10.20
C LEU A 219 -3.03 23.14 -9.97
N ASP A 220 -3.87 22.79 -10.94
CA ASP A 220 -5.32 22.90 -10.82
C ASP A 220 -5.87 21.99 -9.71
N LEU A 221 -5.30 20.78 -9.57
CA LEU A 221 -5.64 19.84 -8.50
C LEU A 221 -5.24 20.35 -7.11
N ILE A 222 -4.06 20.96 -6.97
CA ILE A 222 -3.62 21.62 -5.74
C ILE A 222 -4.62 22.71 -5.36
N LYS A 223 -4.95 23.59 -6.31
CA LYS A 223 -5.93 24.66 -6.10
C LYS A 223 -7.29 24.11 -5.67
N PHE A 224 -7.77 23.06 -6.33
CA PHE A 224 -8.99 22.37 -5.93
C PHE A 224 -8.92 21.86 -4.48
N CYS A 225 -7.81 21.22 -4.10
CA CYS A 225 -7.63 20.71 -2.74
C CYS A 225 -7.59 21.85 -1.70
N GLU A 226 -6.98 22.99 -2.01
CA GLU A 226 -6.97 24.17 -1.15
C GLU A 226 -8.37 24.79 -0.99
N GLU A 227 -9.11 24.91 -2.10
CA GLU A 227 -10.46 25.48 -2.11
C GLU A 227 -11.47 24.62 -1.33
N GLN A 228 -11.38 23.30 -1.46
CA GLN A 228 -12.23 22.39 -0.70
C GLN A 228 -11.74 22.16 0.74
N GLY A 229 -10.49 22.51 1.02
CA GLY A 229 -9.84 22.20 2.30
C GLY A 229 -9.69 20.69 2.48
N ILE A 230 -9.03 20.00 1.55
CA ILE A 230 -8.91 18.53 1.58
C ILE A 230 -7.88 18.09 2.63
N VAL A 231 -8.37 17.39 3.64
CA VAL A 231 -7.56 16.61 4.58
C VAL A 231 -7.69 15.15 4.22
N ARG A 232 -6.57 14.48 4.02
CA ARG A 232 -6.55 13.03 3.78
C ARG A 232 -6.28 12.28 5.08
N LEU A 233 -7.09 11.27 5.34
CA LEU A 233 -6.92 10.28 6.39
C LEU A 233 -6.43 8.96 5.75
N GLU A 234 -5.24 8.50 6.12
CA GLU A 234 -4.65 7.24 5.67
C GLU A 234 -4.46 6.29 6.86
N GLN A 235 -4.82 5.02 6.66
CA GLN A 235 -4.59 3.95 7.60
C GLN A 235 -3.85 2.80 6.90
N GLU A 236 -2.60 2.55 7.31
CA GLU A 236 -1.79 1.44 6.82
C GLU A 236 -2.03 0.19 7.68
N LEU A 237 -2.75 -0.78 7.15
CA LEU A 237 -2.97 -2.08 7.79
C LEU A 237 -1.81 -3.01 7.41
N LYS A 238 -0.94 -3.34 8.35
CA LYS A 238 0.29 -4.11 8.09
C LYS A 238 0.11 -5.61 8.29
N ASN A 239 1.05 -6.39 7.76
CA ASN A 239 1.02 -7.85 7.69
C ASN A 239 0.57 -8.54 8.99
N GLU A 240 1.15 -8.13 10.11
CA GLU A 240 0.83 -8.74 11.40
C GLU A 240 -0.59 -8.41 11.87
N PHE A 241 -1.08 -7.19 11.62
CA PHE A 241 -2.45 -6.84 11.90
C PHE A 241 -3.44 -7.63 11.04
N LEU A 242 -3.19 -7.69 9.73
CA LEU A 242 -4.03 -8.42 8.78
C LEU A 242 -4.12 -9.90 9.17
N LYS A 243 -3.00 -10.54 9.51
CA LYS A 243 -2.96 -11.93 9.98
C LYS A 243 -3.75 -12.17 11.27
N ARG A 244 -3.57 -11.30 12.27
CA ARG A 244 -4.25 -11.43 13.57
C ARG A 244 -5.77 -11.33 13.44
N HIS A 245 -6.27 -10.60 12.44
CA HIS A 245 -7.69 -10.39 12.21
C HIS A 245 -8.26 -11.24 11.06
N GLY A 246 -7.47 -12.13 10.45
CA GLY A 246 -7.91 -12.96 9.32
C GLY A 246 -8.21 -12.17 8.04
N LEU A 247 -7.70 -10.95 7.90
CA LEU A 247 -7.95 -10.04 6.77
C LEU A 247 -6.91 -10.16 5.65
N ASN A 248 -6.04 -11.17 5.73
CA ASN A 248 -4.86 -11.26 4.88
C ASN A 248 -5.04 -12.15 3.65
N TYR A 249 -6.19 -12.78 3.41
CA TYR A 249 -6.39 -13.66 2.24
C TYR A 249 -7.40 -13.06 1.28
N TRP A 250 -6.96 -12.71 0.07
CA TRP A 250 -7.87 -12.22 -0.96
C TRP A 250 -8.88 -13.31 -1.31
N GLY A 251 -10.17 -12.98 -1.39
CA GLY A 251 -11.25 -13.95 -1.64
C GLY A 251 -11.85 -14.60 -0.39
N LEU A 252 -11.17 -14.57 0.76
CA LEU A 252 -11.71 -15.00 2.06
C LEU A 252 -11.95 -13.83 3.02
N VAL A 253 -11.35 -12.67 2.74
CA VAL A 253 -11.57 -11.44 3.52
C VAL A 253 -12.91 -10.81 3.17
N GLU A 254 -13.67 -10.43 4.21
CA GLU A 254 -14.85 -9.58 4.06
C GLU A 254 -14.41 -8.11 4.08
N GLU A 255 -14.54 -7.43 2.93
CA GLU A 255 -14.10 -6.05 2.77
C GLU A 255 -14.82 -5.07 3.72
N ALA A 256 -16.05 -5.39 4.12
CA ALA A 256 -16.81 -4.65 5.11
C ALA A 256 -16.11 -4.58 6.48
N ASP A 257 -15.31 -5.59 6.85
CA ASP A 257 -14.56 -5.58 8.11
C ASP A 257 -13.39 -4.61 8.05
N ILE A 258 -12.70 -4.52 6.90
CA ILE A 258 -11.66 -3.51 6.65
C ILE A 258 -12.27 -2.11 6.71
N MET A 259 -13.41 -1.91 6.06
CA MET A 259 -14.11 -0.63 6.07
C MET A 259 -14.55 -0.24 7.48
N ARG A 260 -15.04 -1.18 8.29
CA ARG A 260 -15.42 -0.92 9.69
C ARG A 260 -14.23 -0.48 10.53
N ILE A 261 -13.05 -1.08 10.30
CA ILE A 261 -11.80 -0.67 10.98
C ILE A 261 -11.42 0.77 10.58
N HIS A 262 -11.55 1.11 9.30
CA HIS A 262 -11.23 2.44 8.80
C HIS A 262 -12.24 3.51 9.23
N GLN A 263 -13.53 3.17 9.30
CA GLN A 263 -14.57 4.10 9.76
C GLN A 263 -14.45 4.48 11.25
N ASN A 264 -13.75 3.66 12.05
CA ASN A 264 -13.44 3.97 13.44
C ASN A 264 -12.24 4.93 13.59
N PHE A 265 -11.53 5.25 12.50
CA PHE A 265 -10.44 6.22 12.46
C PHE A 265 -10.95 7.64 12.18
#